data_AF-A0AAJ6V446-F1
#
_entry.id   AF-A0AAJ6V446-F1
#
_cell.length_a   1.000
_cell.length_b   1.000
_cell.length_c   1.000
_cell.angle_alpha   90.00
_cell.angle_beta   90.00
_cell.angle_gamma   90.00
#
_symmetry.space_group_name_H-M   'P 1'
#
loop_
_entity.id
_entity.type
_entity.pdbx_description
1 polymer ?
#
loop_
_entity_poly.entity_id
_entity_poly.type
_entity_poly.pdbx_seq_one_letter_code
_entity_poly.pdbx_strand_id
1 'polypeptide(L)'
;MPLLYIHSRSLELIIKKTTASTLLRSIQTVPLLLYPSAFFRRKNGALYWTMKSSSVTQTQTAIQEKKQNPQIKASTLTQTKTIDKLIKDYEAIIGIETHVQLSTLTKAFCGCPYNYGAQPNTSICPVCMGLPSALPVLNSKVIEFAVKLGLALNCKLSLNSKFDRKQYFYPDLPKVYQISQFDIPIATSGYVDLDLPVEFGGGHRRFGITRVHMEEDTGKLLHSGNGGYSQVDLNRAGVPLLEIVSEPDLKNGIEAAEYAAEIQRVVRYLGISNGNMKEGSLRCDVTIRPIGQSEFGTKV
;
A
#
# COMPACT_ATOMS: atom_id res chain seq x y z
N MET A 1 35.40 3.41 10.94
CA MET A 1 36.17 2.66 9.92
C MET A 1 36.49 1.30 10.51
N PRO A 2 36.01 0.22 9.89
CA PRO A 2 36.88 -0.51 8.96
C PRO A 2 36.18 -0.80 7.62
N LEU A 3 36.92 -0.61 6.53
CA LEU A 3 36.56 -1.01 5.18
C LEU A 3 36.78 -2.52 5.03
N LEU A 4 35.79 -3.23 4.49
CA LEU A 4 35.95 -4.58 3.96
C LEU A 4 35.91 -4.50 2.43
N TYR A 5 37.10 -4.63 1.83
CA TYR A 5 37.32 -4.79 0.39
C TYR A 5 36.96 -6.23 -0.03
N ILE A 6 36.08 -6.40 -1.01
CA ILE A 6 35.86 -7.69 -1.68
C ILE A 6 36.48 -7.61 -3.07
N HIS A 7 37.42 -8.52 -3.31
CA HIS A 7 38.23 -8.64 -4.52
C HIS A 7 37.44 -9.37 -5.62
N SER A 8 37.35 -8.74 -6.80
CA SER A 8 36.84 -9.33 -8.03
C SER A 8 37.80 -10.40 -8.55
N ARG A 9 37.32 -11.63 -8.78
CA ARG A 9 38.02 -12.63 -9.60
C ARG A 9 37.13 -13.05 -10.75
N SER A 10 37.58 -12.66 -11.94
CA SER A 10 37.16 -13.16 -13.25
C SER A 10 37.28 -14.69 -13.31
N LEU A 11 36.26 -15.35 -13.83
CA LEU A 11 36.32 -16.76 -14.24
C LEU A 11 35.80 -16.88 -15.67
N GLU A 12 36.70 -17.28 -16.54
CA GLU A 12 36.49 -17.52 -17.96
C GLU A 12 35.57 -18.72 -18.23
N LEU A 13 34.77 -18.57 -19.28
CA LEU A 13 33.97 -19.62 -19.90
C LEU A 13 34.88 -20.73 -20.46
N ILE A 14 34.62 -21.98 -20.08
CA ILE A 14 35.05 -23.16 -20.83
C ILE A 14 33.82 -23.93 -21.30
N ILE A 15 33.58 -23.87 -22.61
CA ILE A 15 32.59 -24.64 -23.34
C ILE A 15 33.20 -26.01 -23.67
N LYS A 16 32.63 -27.10 -23.13
CA LYS A 16 32.77 -28.44 -23.71
C LYS A 16 31.42 -29.16 -23.72
N LYS A 17 30.92 -29.39 -24.94
CA LYS A 17 29.89 -30.38 -25.26
C LYS A 17 30.45 -31.78 -24.96
N THR A 18 29.62 -32.73 -24.52
CA THR A 18 29.07 -33.88 -25.30
C THR A 18 28.58 -35.01 -24.36
N THR A 19 27.54 -35.70 -24.85
CA THR A 19 27.09 -37.08 -24.59
C THR A 19 26.29 -37.43 -23.34
N ALA A 20 25.08 -37.92 -23.64
CA ALA A 20 24.14 -38.61 -22.78
C ALA A 20 24.69 -39.96 -22.28
N SER A 21 24.33 -40.32 -21.04
CA SER A 21 24.20 -41.71 -20.62
C SER A 21 23.21 -41.81 -19.46
N THR A 22 22.12 -42.52 -19.76
CA THR A 22 21.08 -43.01 -18.86
C THR A 22 21.64 -44.02 -17.88
N LEU A 23 21.51 -43.77 -16.57
CA LEU A 23 21.57 -44.81 -15.55
C LEU A 23 20.52 -44.53 -14.46
N LEU A 24 19.40 -45.25 -14.59
CA LEU A 24 18.45 -45.49 -13.50
C LEU A 24 19.18 -46.18 -12.34
N ARG A 25 19.04 -45.64 -11.12
CA ARG A 25 19.18 -46.43 -9.89
C ARG A 25 18.11 -46.05 -8.88
N SER A 26 17.15 -46.98 -8.78
CA SER A 26 16.57 -47.53 -7.55
C SER A 26 16.13 -46.57 -6.45
N ILE A 27 14.81 -46.40 -6.41
CA ILE A 27 13.95 -46.21 -5.25
C ILE A 27 14.36 -47.14 -4.09
N GLN A 28 14.54 -46.58 -2.90
CA GLN A 28 14.40 -47.32 -1.64
C GLN A 28 13.42 -46.56 -0.75
N THR A 29 12.18 -47.04 -0.76
CA THR A 29 11.15 -46.73 0.23
C THR A 29 11.41 -47.57 1.47
N VAL A 30 11.47 -46.93 2.64
CA VAL A 30 11.34 -47.61 3.94
C VAL A 30 9.87 -47.51 4.35
N PRO A 31 9.10 -48.62 4.40
CA PRO A 31 7.79 -48.64 5.04
C PRO A 31 7.97 -49.11 6.48
N LEU A 32 7.26 -48.50 7.44
CA LEU A 32 6.88 -49.03 8.76
C LEU A 32 6.47 -47.81 9.62
N LEU A 33 5.37 -47.73 10.34
CA LEU A 33 4.22 -48.61 10.52
C LEU A 33 3.15 -47.72 11.21
N LEU A 34 1.95 -47.69 10.67
CA LEU A 34 0.79 -47.04 11.30
C LEU A 34 0.36 -47.89 12.51
N TYR A 35 0.33 -47.30 13.71
CA TYR A 35 -0.43 -47.82 14.84
C TYR A 35 -1.59 -46.87 15.16
N PRO A 36 -2.83 -47.38 15.25
CA PRO A 36 -3.99 -46.60 15.63
C PRO A 36 -4.15 -46.62 17.16
N SER A 37 -4.29 -45.47 17.80
CA SER A 37 -4.83 -45.39 19.15
C SER A 37 -6.08 -44.53 19.15
N ALA A 38 -7.16 -45.20 19.53
CA ALA A 38 -8.53 -44.74 19.61
C ALA A 38 -8.74 -43.53 20.55
N PHE A 39 -9.75 -42.74 20.19
CA PHE A 39 -10.75 -42.13 21.07
C PHE A 39 -10.34 -41.79 22.52
N PHE A 40 -10.07 -40.51 22.76
CA PHE A 40 -10.47 -39.86 24.01
C PHE A 40 -11.35 -38.65 23.70
N ARG A 41 -12.65 -38.90 23.74
CA ARG A 41 -13.70 -37.88 23.77
C ARG A 41 -13.79 -37.36 25.21
N ARG A 42 -13.20 -36.20 25.50
CA ARG A 42 -13.46 -35.49 26.77
C ARG A 42 -14.51 -34.42 26.55
N LYS A 43 -15.73 -34.74 26.99
CA LYS A 43 -16.81 -33.76 27.22
C LYS A 43 -16.55 -33.00 28.54
N ASN A 44 -17.13 -31.81 28.62
CA ASN A 44 -17.31 -30.89 29.75
C ASN A 44 -16.23 -29.81 29.83
N GLY A 45 -16.55 -28.52 29.94
CA GLY A 45 -17.85 -27.85 30.00
C GLY A 45 -17.58 -26.35 29.99
N ALA A 46 -18.37 -25.61 29.20
CA ALA A 46 -18.28 -24.16 29.17
C ALA A 46 -18.90 -23.58 30.44
N LEU A 47 -18.11 -22.86 31.23
CA LEU A 47 -18.59 -21.97 32.29
C LEU A 47 -18.77 -20.58 31.67
N TYR A 48 -19.98 -20.27 31.23
CA TYR A 48 -20.38 -18.89 30.97
C TYR A 48 -21.08 -18.34 32.20
N TRP A 49 -20.51 -17.30 32.81
CA TRP A 49 -21.15 -16.49 33.83
C TRP A 49 -22.06 -15.47 33.12
N THR A 50 -23.37 -15.68 33.18
CA THR A 50 -24.37 -14.69 32.80
C THR A 50 -24.83 -13.93 34.04
N MET A 51 -24.53 -12.63 34.13
CA MET A 51 -25.29 -11.75 35.03
C MET A 51 -26.61 -11.37 34.35
N LYS A 52 -27.72 -11.72 35.01
CA LYS A 52 -29.06 -11.23 34.69
C LYS A 52 -29.11 -9.72 34.94
N SER A 53 -29.48 -8.92 33.94
CA SER A 53 -30.16 -7.64 34.16
C SER A 53 -31.62 -7.75 33.78
N SER A 54 -32.44 -7.12 34.59
CA SER A 54 -33.89 -7.22 34.68
C SER A 54 -34.62 -6.71 33.45
N SER A 55 -35.79 -7.33 33.27
CA SER A 55 -36.92 -7.09 32.36
C SER A 55 -37.30 -5.63 32.01
N VAL A 56 -37.55 -5.44 30.71
CA VAL A 56 -38.78 -4.89 30.08
C VAL A 56 -39.03 -3.38 30.18
N THR A 57 -39.01 -2.70 29.01
CA THR A 57 -40.23 -2.20 28.35
C THR A 57 -40.04 -2.23 26.83
N GLN A 58 -40.84 -3.05 26.14
CA GLN A 58 -40.98 -3.05 24.68
C GLN A 58 -42.03 -2.01 24.30
N THR A 59 -41.70 -1.15 23.34
CA THR A 59 -42.71 -0.46 22.54
C THR A 59 -42.39 -0.74 21.07
N GLN A 60 -43.20 -1.60 20.48
CA GLN A 60 -43.25 -1.82 19.03
C GLN A 60 -44.04 -0.68 18.39
N THR A 61 -43.56 -0.12 17.28
CA THR A 61 -44.46 0.51 16.33
C THR A 61 -43.97 0.32 14.89
N ALA A 62 -44.75 -0.51 14.22
CA ALA A 62 -45.04 -0.63 12.79
C ALA A 62 -44.43 0.37 11.81
N ILE A 63 -43.94 -0.20 10.71
CA ILE A 63 -43.70 0.43 9.42
C ILE A 63 -45.02 1.04 8.91
N GLN A 64 -45.00 2.36 8.66
CA GLN A 64 -45.93 3.02 7.75
C GLN A 64 -45.11 3.77 6.70
N GLU A 65 -45.17 3.29 5.46
CA GLU A 65 -44.70 4.02 4.29
C GLU A 65 -45.58 5.25 4.09
N LYS A 66 -45.02 6.44 4.35
CA LYS A 66 -45.62 7.71 3.96
C LYS A 66 -44.91 8.21 2.71
N LYS A 67 -45.58 8.08 1.56
CA LYS A 67 -45.24 8.81 0.33
C LYS A 67 -45.22 10.30 0.65
N GLN A 68 -44.03 10.89 0.72
CA GLN A 68 -43.83 12.33 0.71
C GLN A 68 -43.10 12.71 -0.57
N ASN A 69 -43.84 13.43 -1.41
CA ASN A 69 -43.39 14.00 -2.67
C ASN A 69 -42.66 15.33 -2.36
N PRO A 70 -41.35 15.50 -2.61
CA PRO A 70 -40.71 16.80 -2.46
C PRO A 70 -40.89 17.59 -3.74
N GLN A 71 -41.68 18.67 -3.67
CA GLN A 71 -41.74 19.68 -4.72
C GLN A 71 -40.37 20.35 -4.85
N ILE A 72 -39.68 20.10 -5.96
CA ILE A 72 -38.51 20.86 -6.38
C ILE A 72 -39.02 22.19 -6.95
N LYS A 73 -38.84 23.30 -6.20
CA LYS A 73 -39.01 24.66 -6.70
C LYS A 73 -37.76 25.48 -6.44
N ALA A 74 -37.07 25.78 -7.54
CA ALA A 74 -36.23 26.96 -7.80
C ALA A 74 -35.28 27.45 -6.69
N SER A 75 -34.06 26.89 -6.64
CA SER A 75 -32.91 27.51 -5.94
C SER A 75 -31.55 27.27 -6.63
N THR A 76 -31.52 26.67 -7.82
CA THR A 76 -30.28 26.27 -8.50
C THR A 76 -29.46 27.47 -9.01
N LEU A 77 -30.12 28.54 -9.48
CA LEU A 77 -29.44 29.70 -10.09
C LEU A 77 -28.65 30.57 -9.10
N THR A 78 -29.05 30.64 -7.84
CA THR A 78 -28.39 31.47 -6.81
C THR A 78 -27.18 30.77 -6.20
N GLN A 79 -27.22 29.44 -6.08
CA GLN A 79 -26.07 28.63 -5.67
C GLN A 79 -24.97 28.64 -6.73
N THR A 80 -25.33 28.53 -8.01
CA THR A 80 -24.36 28.55 -9.14
C THR A 80 -23.57 29.87 -9.15
N LYS A 81 -24.25 31.02 -9.03
CA LYS A 81 -23.60 32.35 -8.98
C LYS A 81 -22.68 32.57 -7.78
N THR A 82 -22.93 31.88 -6.66
CA THR A 82 -22.11 31.98 -5.44
C THR A 82 -20.87 31.10 -5.56
N ILE A 83 -21.02 29.90 -6.14
CA ILE A 83 -19.92 28.98 -6.46
C ILE A 83 -19.00 29.59 -7.54
N ASP A 84 -19.58 30.17 -8.59
CA ASP A 84 -18.83 30.86 -9.66
C ASP A 84 -18.03 32.07 -9.13
N LYS A 85 -18.55 32.73 -8.08
CA LYS A 85 -17.85 33.82 -7.40
C LYS A 85 -16.72 33.30 -6.50
N LEU A 86 -16.94 32.18 -5.79
CA LEU A 86 -15.91 31.52 -4.99
C LEU A 86 -14.77 30.96 -5.84
N ILE A 87 -15.05 30.39 -7.02
CA ILE A 87 -14.03 29.89 -7.97
C ILE A 87 -13.17 31.03 -8.53
N LYS A 88 -13.69 32.27 -8.61
CA LYS A 88 -12.92 33.42 -9.08
C LYS A 88 -11.88 33.92 -8.07
N ASP A 89 -12.10 33.69 -6.79
CA ASP A 89 -11.23 34.18 -5.70
C ASP A 89 -10.29 33.09 -5.16
N TYR A 90 -10.46 31.83 -5.58
CA TYR A 90 -9.72 30.66 -5.10
C TYR A 90 -9.32 29.71 -6.26
N GLU A 91 -8.03 29.47 -6.45
CA GLU A 91 -7.53 28.32 -7.25
C GLU A 91 -7.09 27.22 -6.29
N ALA A 92 -7.41 25.97 -6.65
CA ALA A 92 -6.95 24.82 -5.90
C ALA A 92 -5.50 24.51 -6.31
N ILE A 93 -4.60 24.47 -5.35
CA ILE A 93 -3.27 23.91 -5.55
C ILE A 93 -3.26 22.53 -4.91
N ILE A 94 -3.05 21.50 -5.72
CA ILE A 94 -3.22 20.11 -5.34
C ILE A 94 -1.86 19.40 -5.41
N GLY A 95 -1.53 18.70 -4.32
CA GLY A 95 -0.43 17.72 -4.27
C GLY A 95 -0.98 16.32 -4.02
N ILE A 96 -0.36 15.31 -4.62
CA ILE A 96 -0.78 13.92 -4.49
C ILE A 96 0.37 13.07 -3.95
N GLU A 97 0.08 12.33 -2.89
CA GLU A 97 0.93 11.30 -2.31
C GLU A 97 0.42 9.94 -2.77
N THR A 98 1.17 9.27 -3.64
CA THR A 98 0.77 7.99 -4.23
C THR A 98 1.58 6.85 -3.64
N HIS A 99 0.92 5.91 -2.98
CA HIS A 99 1.54 4.67 -2.52
C HIS A 99 1.30 3.55 -3.53
N VAL A 100 2.39 2.99 -4.05
CA VAL A 100 2.40 1.90 -5.02
C VAL A 100 2.86 0.62 -4.32
N GLN A 101 1.98 -0.36 -4.20
CA GLN A 101 2.34 -1.69 -3.73
C GLN A 101 3.13 -2.44 -4.80
N LEU A 102 4.31 -2.93 -4.44
CA LEU A 102 5.19 -3.64 -5.37
C LEU A 102 4.80 -5.10 -5.55
N SER A 103 4.84 -5.58 -6.79
CA SER A 103 4.61 -6.98 -7.19
C SER A 103 5.85 -7.85 -6.95
N THR A 104 6.37 -7.86 -5.73
CA THR A 104 7.48 -8.74 -5.32
C THR A 104 6.97 -10.07 -4.77
N LEU A 105 7.79 -11.12 -4.86
CA LEU A 105 7.45 -12.43 -4.29
C LEU A 105 7.44 -12.42 -2.76
N THR A 106 8.33 -11.65 -2.14
CA THR A 106 8.48 -11.55 -0.69
C THR A 106 8.34 -10.10 -0.22
N LYS A 107 8.05 -9.93 1.06
CA LYS A 107 7.97 -8.65 1.77
C LYS A 107 9.28 -7.84 1.69
N ALA A 108 9.22 -6.58 2.10
CA ALA A 108 10.32 -5.62 1.97
C ALA A 108 11.51 -6.00 2.84
N PHE A 109 11.24 -6.52 4.05
CA PHE A 109 12.25 -6.75 5.08
C PHE A 109 12.31 -8.18 5.61
N CYS A 110 11.55 -9.11 5.03
CA CYS A 110 11.55 -10.52 5.40
C CYS A 110 11.15 -11.43 4.23
N GLY A 111 11.35 -12.74 4.39
CA GLY A 111 11.07 -13.74 3.34
C GLY A 111 9.61 -14.17 3.20
N CYS A 112 8.67 -13.59 3.97
CA CYS A 112 7.26 -13.96 3.85
C CYS A 112 6.68 -13.50 2.50
N PRO A 113 5.82 -14.30 1.86
CA PRO A 113 5.06 -13.86 0.70
C PRO A 113 3.90 -12.94 1.12
N TYR A 114 3.27 -12.32 0.14
CA TYR A 114 1.98 -11.67 0.31
C TYR A 114 1.05 -12.05 -0.83
N ASN A 115 -0.14 -12.52 -0.48
CA ASN A 115 -1.21 -12.82 -1.42
C ASN A 115 -2.48 -12.11 -0.95
N TYR A 116 -3.09 -11.32 -1.84
CA TYR A 116 -4.35 -10.66 -1.54
C TYR A 116 -5.45 -11.69 -1.24
N GLY A 117 -6.21 -11.49 -0.16
CA GLY A 117 -7.31 -12.38 0.23
C GLY A 117 -6.88 -13.68 0.94
N ALA A 118 -5.61 -13.83 1.32
CA ALA A 118 -5.16 -14.95 2.13
C ALA A 118 -5.86 -14.99 3.51
N GLN A 119 -5.90 -16.19 4.12
CA GLN A 119 -6.40 -16.36 5.49
C GLN A 119 -5.62 -15.46 6.46
N PRO A 120 -6.28 -14.77 7.41
CA PRO A 120 -5.62 -13.83 8.33
C PRO A 120 -4.42 -14.44 9.05
N ASN A 121 -3.34 -13.67 9.17
CA ASN A 121 -2.14 -14.06 9.93
C ASN A 121 -1.49 -15.39 9.50
N THR A 122 -1.54 -15.75 8.22
CA THR A 122 -0.90 -16.98 7.68
C THR A 122 0.44 -16.73 7.00
N SER A 123 0.67 -15.51 6.50
CA SER A 123 1.90 -15.13 5.80
C SER A 123 2.72 -14.15 6.65
N ILE A 124 3.10 -14.60 7.85
CA ILE A 124 3.77 -13.79 8.86
C ILE A 124 5.00 -14.50 9.45
N CYS A 125 5.92 -13.73 10.04
CA CYS A 125 7.12 -14.20 10.72
C CYS A 125 7.53 -13.22 11.83
N PRO A 126 8.52 -13.55 12.68
CA PRO A 126 8.98 -12.67 13.75
C PRO A 126 9.32 -11.24 13.31
N VAL A 127 9.86 -11.06 12.09
CA VAL A 127 10.25 -9.73 11.58
C VAL A 127 9.01 -8.86 11.29
N CYS A 128 8.08 -9.34 10.46
CA CYS A 128 6.90 -8.54 10.11
C CYS A 128 5.87 -8.44 11.25
N MET A 129 5.95 -9.35 12.24
CA MET A 129 5.20 -9.26 13.49
C MET A 129 5.86 -8.34 14.53
N GLY A 130 7.05 -7.78 14.25
CA GLY A 130 7.75 -6.92 15.21
C GLY A 130 8.13 -7.62 16.52
N LEU A 131 8.39 -8.94 16.49
CA LEU A 131 8.80 -9.67 17.69
C LEU A 131 10.18 -9.23 18.18
N PRO A 132 10.45 -9.35 19.50
CA PRO A 132 11.75 -9.01 20.06
C PRO A 132 12.90 -9.70 19.33
N SER A 133 13.99 -8.97 19.12
CA SER A 133 15.24 -9.44 18.49
C SER A 133 15.15 -9.80 16.99
N ALA A 134 14.01 -9.63 16.33
CA ALA A 134 13.90 -9.84 14.89
C ALA A 134 14.49 -8.64 14.11
N LEU A 135 15.38 -8.92 13.15
CA LEU A 135 16.07 -7.89 12.35
C LEU A 135 15.58 -7.85 10.90
N PRO A 136 15.40 -6.65 10.31
CA PRO A 136 14.96 -6.50 8.93
C PRO A 136 16.12 -6.79 7.95
N VAL A 137 15.81 -7.47 6.84
CA VAL A 137 16.73 -7.67 5.71
C VAL A 137 16.04 -7.23 4.44
N LEU A 138 16.60 -6.19 3.79
CA LEU A 138 16.00 -5.58 2.62
C LEU A 138 15.97 -6.54 1.41
N ASN A 139 14.80 -6.60 0.77
CA ASN A 139 14.59 -7.30 -0.49
C ASN A 139 15.21 -6.49 -1.65
N SER A 140 16.20 -7.07 -2.34
CA SER A 140 16.90 -6.43 -3.45
C SER A 140 15.98 -6.05 -4.61
N LYS A 141 14.87 -6.76 -4.81
CA LYS A 141 13.90 -6.47 -5.87
C LYS A 141 13.17 -5.14 -5.65
N VAL A 142 13.02 -4.73 -4.39
CA VAL A 142 12.43 -3.43 -4.03
C VAL A 142 13.30 -2.29 -4.56
N ILE A 143 14.63 -2.41 -4.42
CA ILE A 143 15.59 -1.44 -4.95
C ILE A 143 15.52 -1.40 -6.48
N GLU A 144 15.52 -2.57 -7.15
CA GLU A 144 15.41 -2.64 -8.61
C GLU A 144 14.14 -1.93 -9.12
N PHE A 145 13.00 -2.16 -8.48
CA PHE A 145 11.73 -1.52 -8.84
C PHE A 145 11.72 -0.03 -8.54
N ALA A 146 12.32 0.39 -7.42
CA ALA A 146 12.47 1.80 -7.07
C ALA A 146 13.31 2.56 -8.11
N VAL A 147 14.43 1.97 -8.53
CA VAL A 147 15.30 2.53 -9.57
C VAL A 147 14.58 2.61 -10.91
N LYS A 148 13.86 1.56 -11.32
CA LYS A 148 13.06 1.56 -12.56
C LYS A 148 12.03 2.68 -12.55
N LEU A 149 11.28 2.83 -11.46
CA LEU A 149 10.27 3.87 -11.34
C LEU A 149 10.89 5.26 -11.34
N GLY A 150 11.98 5.46 -10.57
CA GLY A 150 12.69 6.74 -10.54
C GLY A 150 13.17 7.17 -11.92
N LEU A 151 13.73 6.26 -12.72
CA LEU A 151 14.13 6.55 -14.09
C LEU A 151 12.93 6.87 -15.01
N ALA A 152 11.84 6.11 -14.89
CA ALA A 152 10.64 6.32 -15.69
C ALA A 152 9.95 7.66 -15.40
N LEU A 153 10.06 8.14 -14.15
CA LEU A 153 9.55 9.45 -13.71
C LEU A 153 10.60 10.56 -13.88
N ASN A 154 11.65 10.33 -14.66
CA ASN A 154 12.71 11.31 -14.93
C ASN A 154 13.39 11.86 -13.67
N CYS A 155 13.37 11.12 -12.55
CA CYS A 155 13.97 11.55 -11.29
C CYS A 155 15.49 11.45 -11.34
N LYS A 156 16.15 12.30 -10.56
CA LYS A 156 17.55 12.13 -10.19
C LYS A 156 17.67 11.03 -9.14
N LEU A 157 18.32 9.93 -9.50
CA LEU A 157 18.61 8.84 -8.57
C LEU A 157 19.71 9.22 -7.57
N SER A 158 19.55 8.82 -6.33
CA SER A 158 20.60 8.91 -5.33
C SER A 158 21.45 7.64 -5.32
N LEU A 159 22.77 7.78 -5.45
CA LEU A 159 23.71 6.65 -5.33
C LEU A 159 23.83 6.13 -3.89
N ASN A 160 23.49 6.98 -2.92
CA ASN A 160 23.43 6.64 -1.50
C ASN A 160 22.05 6.99 -0.99
N SER A 161 21.31 6.01 -0.45
CA SER A 161 20.05 6.26 0.24
C SER A 161 20.05 5.50 1.56
N LYS A 162 19.24 5.96 2.53
CA LYS A 162 19.10 5.29 3.82
C LYS A 162 17.65 5.05 4.17
N PHE A 163 17.44 4.12 5.10
CA PHE A 163 16.14 3.90 5.72
C PHE A 163 16.11 4.54 7.10
N ASP A 164 14.94 5.07 7.44
CA ASP A 164 14.62 5.77 8.67
C ASP A 164 13.38 5.14 9.31
N ARG A 165 13.20 5.42 10.61
CA ARG A 165 12.07 4.90 11.39
C ARG A 165 11.05 6.02 11.60
N LYS A 166 9.92 5.96 10.92
CA LYS A 166 8.76 6.84 11.12
C LYS A 166 7.93 6.29 12.29
N GLN A 167 8.03 6.91 13.46
CA GLN A 167 7.47 6.39 14.71
C GLN A 167 6.03 6.87 14.93
N TYR A 168 5.11 5.94 15.17
CA TYR A 168 3.74 6.23 15.59
C TYR A 168 3.08 4.96 16.17
N PHE A 169 2.13 5.14 17.08
CA PHE A 169 1.41 4.04 17.71
C PHE A 169 0.12 3.75 16.94
N TYR A 170 0.03 2.56 16.34
CA TYR A 170 -1.21 2.08 15.75
C TYR A 170 -1.26 0.53 15.76
N PRO A 171 -2.42 -0.11 15.98
CA PRO A 171 -2.49 -1.56 16.19
C PRO A 171 -2.04 -2.42 15.01
N ASP A 172 -2.10 -1.90 13.79
CA ASP A 172 -1.65 -2.61 12.57
C ASP A 172 -0.14 -2.44 12.28
N LEU A 173 0.57 -1.64 13.09
CA LEU A 173 1.99 -1.37 12.97
C LEU A 173 2.73 -1.99 14.18
N PRO A 174 3.08 -3.28 14.12
CA PRO A 174 3.53 -4.02 15.30
C PRO A 174 4.87 -3.53 15.87
N LYS A 175 5.70 -2.87 15.04
CA LYS A 175 7.01 -2.35 15.44
C LYS A 175 6.94 -0.99 16.14
N VAL A 176 5.78 -0.31 16.11
CA VAL A 176 5.61 1.09 16.58
C VAL A 176 6.45 2.09 15.75
N TYR A 177 7.01 1.64 14.64
CA TYR A 177 7.59 2.47 13.60
C TYR A 177 7.48 1.77 12.25
N GLN A 178 7.29 2.58 11.22
CA GLN A 178 7.34 2.17 9.83
C GLN A 178 8.76 2.41 9.32
N ILE A 179 9.37 1.40 8.69
CA ILE A 179 10.64 1.59 7.99
C ILE A 179 10.35 2.25 6.64
N SER A 180 10.82 3.49 6.47
CA SER A 180 10.64 4.33 5.26
C SER A 180 11.95 5.06 4.98
N GLN A 181 11.98 6.09 4.11
CA GLN A 181 13.15 6.96 3.92
C GLN A 181 12.75 8.41 4.20
N PHE A 182 13.58 9.17 4.92
CA PHE A 182 13.26 10.56 5.25
C PHE A 182 14.07 11.55 4.42
N ASP A 183 15.28 11.89 4.84
CA ASP A 183 16.14 12.93 4.26
C ASP A 183 16.85 12.52 2.95
N ILE A 184 17.21 11.24 2.81
CA ILE A 184 17.96 10.73 1.65
C ILE A 184 17.15 9.64 0.93
N PRO A 185 16.09 10.01 0.18
CA PRO A 185 15.30 9.08 -0.60
C PRO A 185 16.10 8.53 -1.80
N ILE A 186 15.59 7.46 -2.40
CA ILE A 186 16.22 6.82 -3.57
C ILE A 186 16.15 7.66 -4.84
N ALA A 187 15.13 8.50 -5.01
CA ALA A 187 15.00 9.38 -6.17
C ALA A 187 14.31 10.71 -5.82
N THR A 188 14.76 11.80 -6.45
CA THR A 188 14.22 13.16 -6.24
C THR A 188 14.10 13.95 -7.53
N SER A 189 13.31 15.02 -7.53
CA SER A 189 13.29 16.04 -8.59
C SER A 189 13.02 15.45 -9.99
N GLY A 190 11.95 14.67 -10.10
CA GLY A 190 11.47 14.13 -11.37
C GLY A 190 10.29 14.91 -11.92
N TYR A 191 9.67 14.36 -12.96
CA TYR A 191 8.44 14.87 -13.54
C TYR A 191 7.75 13.81 -14.39
N VAL A 192 6.44 13.99 -14.56
CA VAL A 192 5.62 13.24 -15.52
C VAL A 192 4.97 14.20 -16.50
N ASP A 193 5.03 13.85 -17.77
CA ASP A 193 4.41 14.57 -18.87
C ASP A 193 3.12 13.83 -19.27
N LEU A 194 1.99 14.54 -19.35
CA LEU A 194 0.71 13.96 -19.77
C LEU A 194 -0.11 14.94 -20.59
N ASP A 195 -0.96 14.38 -21.45
CA ASP A 195 -1.90 15.13 -22.27
C ASP A 195 -3.27 15.19 -21.60
N LEU A 196 -3.81 16.39 -21.44
CA LEU A 196 -5.15 16.58 -20.89
C LEU A 196 -6.21 16.33 -21.97
N PRO A 197 -7.38 15.77 -21.61
CA PRO A 197 -8.48 15.58 -22.54
C PRO A 197 -8.96 16.89 -23.17
N VAL A 198 -9.25 16.86 -24.47
CA VAL A 198 -9.66 18.04 -25.26
C VAL A 198 -10.96 18.67 -24.72
N GLU A 199 -11.86 17.84 -24.17
CA GLU A 199 -13.11 18.26 -23.53
C GLU A 199 -12.91 19.19 -22.32
N PHE A 200 -11.70 19.26 -21.77
CA PHE A 200 -11.34 20.14 -20.64
C PHE A 200 -10.31 21.21 -21.02
N GLY A 201 -10.22 21.55 -22.31
CA GLY A 201 -9.30 22.56 -22.84
C GLY A 201 -8.04 21.98 -23.49
N GLY A 202 -7.78 20.68 -23.29
CA GLY A 202 -6.67 19.96 -23.91
C GLY A 202 -5.29 20.51 -23.52
N GLY A 203 -4.25 19.87 -24.05
CA GLY A 203 -2.89 20.38 -24.00
C GLY A 203 -1.92 19.49 -23.24
N HIS A 204 -0.65 19.74 -23.50
CA HIS A 204 0.45 19.00 -22.90
C HIS A 204 0.91 19.70 -21.62
N ARG A 205 0.93 18.96 -20.50
CA ARG A 205 1.36 19.48 -19.21
C ARG A 205 2.39 18.58 -18.57
N ARG A 206 3.31 19.24 -17.88
CA ARG A 206 4.31 18.63 -17.00
C ARG A 206 3.91 18.82 -15.56
N PHE A 207 4.03 17.76 -14.76
CA PHE A 207 3.81 17.78 -13.31
C PHE A 207 5.08 17.31 -12.60
N GLY A 208 5.56 18.09 -11.64
CA GLY A 208 6.77 17.77 -10.89
C GLY A 208 6.58 16.58 -9.94
N ILE A 209 7.66 15.84 -9.72
CA ILE A 209 7.77 14.81 -8.69
C ILE A 209 8.84 15.27 -7.70
N THR A 210 8.45 15.57 -6.47
CA THR A 210 9.39 15.96 -5.42
C THR A 210 10.34 14.80 -5.12
N ARG A 211 9.79 13.60 -4.91
CA ARG A 211 10.55 12.42 -4.46
C ARG A 211 9.82 11.11 -4.72
N VAL A 212 10.61 10.04 -4.77
CA VAL A 212 10.16 8.66 -4.66
C VAL A 212 10.99 7.99 -3.56
N HIS A 213 10.34 7.30 -2.62
CA HIS A 213 11.05 6.53 -1.59
C HIS A 213 10.45 5.15 -1.35
N MET A 214 11.30 4.28 -0.81
CA MET A 214 10.94 2.91 -0.43
C MET A 214 10.42 2.87 1.00
N GLU A 215 9.36 2.11 1.21
CA GLU A 215 8.86 1.84 2.55
C GLU A 215 8.12 0.50 2.65
N GLU A 216 7.72 0.14 3.86
CA GLU A 216 6.84 -1.00 4.10
C GLU A 216 5.41 -0.57 4.43
N ASP A 217 4.46 -1.42 4.08
CA ASP A 217 3.05 -1.24 4.41
C ASP A 217 2.72 -1.70 5.83
N THR A 218 1.59 -1.21 6.34
CA THR A 218 1.01 -1.64 7.60
C THR A 218 0.11 -2.87 7.44
N GLY A 219 -0.34 -3.44 8.56
CA GLY A 219 -1.35 -4.48 8.57
C GLY A 219 -2.74 -3.96 8.17
N LYS A 220 -3.75 -4.79 8.39
CA LYS A 220 -5.15 -4.45 8.16
C LYS A 220 -5.96 -4.59 9.45
N LEU A 221 -6.85 -3.64 9.70
CA LEU A 221 -7.86 -3.73 10.74
C LEU A 221 -9.21 -4.13 10.16
N LEU A 222 -9.91 -5.02 10.90
CA LEU A 222 -11.29 -5.37 10.66
C LEU A 222 -12.08 -5.05 11.93
N HIS A 223 -12.95 -4.05 11.85
CA HIS A 223 -13.77 -3.63 12.99
C HIS A 223 -15.01 -4.53 13.09
N SER A 224 -15.35 -4.95 14.31
CA SER A 224 -16.57 -5.72 14.51
C SER A 224 -17.80 -4.85 14.20
N GLY A 225 -18.82 -5.42 13.56
CA GLY A 225 -20.02 -4.66 13.16
C GLY A 225 -20.79 -4.03 14.33
N ASN A 226 -20.56 -4.50 15.56
CA ASN A 226 -21.12 -3.94 16.78
C ASN A 226 -20.18 -2.94 17.49
N GLY A 227 -19.01 -2.61 16.92
CA GLY A 227 -18.08 -1.61 17.44
C GLY A 227 -17.31 -1.99 18.71
N GLY A 228 -17.43 -3.23 19.20
CA GLY A 228 -16.84 -3.66 20.47
C GLY A 228 -15.34 -3.99 20.43
N TYR A 229 -14.78 -4.32 19.26
CA TYR A 229 -13.36 -4.64 19.11
C TYR A 229 -12.90 -4.52 17.65
N SER A 230 -11.57 -4.54 17.46
CA SER A 230 -10.93 -4.61 16.15
C SER A 230 -10.05 -5.84 16.07
N GLN A 231 -10.09 -6.54 14.94
CA GLN A 231 -9.22 -7.67 14.64
C GLN A 231 -8.06 -7.19 13.77
N VAL A 232 -6.85 -7.66 14.07
CA VAL A 232 -5.62 -7.28 13.38
C VAL A 232 -5.16 -8.43 12.48
N ASP A 233 -5.01 -8.16 11.19
CA ASP A 233 -4.37 -9.06 10.23
C ASP A 233 -3.04 -8.46 9.75
N LEU A 234 -1.94 -9.12 10.09
CA LEU A 234 -0.57 -8.71 9.76
C LEU A 234 -0.03 -9.33 8.46
N ASN A 235 -0.87 -10.02 7.68
CA ASN A 235 -0.48 -10.53 6.37
C ASN A 235 0.11 -9.42 5.47
N ARG A 236 -0.48 -8.22 5.50
CA ARG A 236 -0.03 -7.07 4.71
C ARG A 236 1.14 -6.29 5.33
N ALA A 237 1.35 -6.39 6.65
CA ALA A 237 2.43 -5.71 7.32
C ALA A 237 3.79 -6.15 6.75
N GLY A 238 4.60 -5.19 6.30
CA GLY A 238 5.90 -5.45 5.67
C GLY A 238 5.86 -5.58 4.13
N VAL A 239 4.69 -5.50 3.49
CA VAL A 239 4.61 -5.50 2.01
C VAL A 239 5.34 -4.27 1.47
N PRO A 240 6.15 -4.38 0.39
CA PRO A 240 6.91 -3.24 -0.07
C PRO A 240 6.05 -2.23 -0.80
N LEU A 241 6.32 -0.96 -0.52
CA LEU A 241 5.71 0.19 -1.18
C LEU A 241 6.77 1.10 -1.78
N LEU A 242 6.40 1.79 -2.85
CA LEU A 242 7.02 3.04 -3.25
C LEU A 242 6.02 4.16 -3.02
N GLU A 243 6.43 5.17 -2.25
CA GLU A 243 5.66 6.41 -2.11
C GLU A 243 6.21 7.42 -3.12
N ILE A 244 5.32 8.00 -3.92
CA ILE A 244 5.60 9.05 -4.90
C ILE A 244 4.92 10.32 -4.39
N VAL A 245 5.70 11.36 -4.15
CA VAL A 245 5.18 12.67 -3.72
C VAL A 245 5.28 13.61 -4.91
N SER A 246 4.14 14.09 -5.38
CA SER A 246 4.09 15.10 -6.44
C SER A 246 4.46 16.48 -5.89
N GLU A 247 4.97 17.34 -6.76
CA GLU A 247 4.92 18.78 -6.52
C GLU A 247 3.45 19.24 -6.49
N PRO A 248 3.14 20.34 -5.78
CA PRO A 248 1.81 20.90 -5.72
C PRO A 248 1.50 21.72 -6.98
N ASP A 249 1.51 21.07 -8.15
CA ASP A 249 1.37 21.70 -9.49
C ASP A 249 -0.03 21.52 -10.12
N LEU A 250 -0.84 20.65 -9.52
CA LEU A 250 -2.16 20.28 -10.03
C LEU A 250 -3.19 21.34 -9.64
N LYS A 251 -4.04 21.75 -10.59
CA LYS A 251 -4.95 22.91 -10.43
C LYS A 251 -6.41 22.53 -10.26
N ASN A 252 -6.78 21.30 -10.63
CA ASN A 252 -8.16 20.83 -10.62
C ASN A 252 -8.23 19.31 -10.53
N GLY A 253 -9.44 18.79 -10.29
CA GLY A 253 -9.68 17.36 -10.13
C GLY A 253 -9.46 16.53 -11.40
N ILE A 254 -9.57 17.13 -12.59
CA ILE A 254 -9.32 16.44 -13.86
C ILE A 254 -7.83 16.16 -14.00
N GLU A 255 -6.98 17.17 -13.76
CA GLU A 255 -5.53 16.99 -13.76
C GLU A 255 -5.08 15.96 -12.72
N ALA A 256 -5.68 16.00 -11.53
CA ALA A 256 -5.41 15.01 -10.48
C ALA A 256 -5.76 13.57 -10.92
N ALA A 257 -6.89 13.39 -11.59
CA ALA A 257 -7.32 12.10 -12.11
C ALA A 257 -6.40 11.59 -13.23
N GLU A 258 -6.05 12.45 -14.19
CA GLU A 258 -5.13 12.11 -15.28
C GLU A 258 -3.72 11.81 -14.75
N TYR A 259 -3.23 12.57 -13.77
CA TYR A 259 -1.97 12.28 -13.09
C TYR A 259 -2.00 10.89 -12.44
N ALA A 260 -3.02 10.58 -11.64
CA ALA A 260 -3.14 9.28 -10.99
C ALA A 260 -3.27 8.12 -12.01
N ALA A 261 -3.99 8.34 -13.11
CA ALA A 261 -4.11 7.39 -14.20
C ALA A 261 -2.77 7.17 -14.92
N GLU A 262 -1.98 8.21 -15.13
CA GLU A 262 -0.66 8.11 -15.74
C GLU A 262 0.33 7.38 -14.82
N ILE A 263 0.36 7.69 -13.52
CA ILE A 263 1.15 6.92 -12.56
C ILE A 263 0.75 5.43 -12.59
N GLN A 264 -0.55 5.12 -12.61
CA GLN A 264 -1.03 3.74 -12.75
C GLN A 264 -0.53 3.09 -14.04
N ARG A 265 -0.53 3.82 -15.16
CA ARG A 265 -0.06 3.35 -16.46
C ARG A 265 1.44 3.04 -16.42
N VAL A 266 2.25 3.96 -15.89
CA VAL A 266 3.70 3.80 -15.75
C VAL A 266 4.04 2.57 -14.90
N VAL A 267 3.45 2.41 -13.71
CA VAL A 267 3.80 1.29 -12.82
C VAL A 267 3.40 -0.07 -13.40
N ARG A 268 2.30 -0.12 -14.17
CA ARG A 268 1.88 -1.32 -14.92
C ARG A 268 2.80 -1.62 -16.08
N TYR A 269 3.17 -0.59 -16.85
CA TYR A 269 4.08 -0.72 -17.99
C TYR A 269 5.45 -1.26 -17.57
N LEU A 270 5.97 -0.77 -16.45
CA LEU A 270 7.24 -1.25 -15.87
C LEU A 270 7.14 -2.67 -15.28
N GLY A 271 5.93 -3.20 -15.11
CA GLY A 271 5.68 -4.50 -14.48
C GLY A 271 6.03 -4.53 -12.98
N ILE A 272 6.05 -3.38 -12.31
CA ILE A 272 6.42 -3.29 -10.89
C ILE A 272 5.21 -3.36 -9.95
N SER A 273 4.01 -3.07 -10.46
CA SER A 273 2.73 -3.16 -9.73
C SER A 273 1.57 -3.47 -10.68
N ASN A 274 0.51 -4.11 -10.17
CA ASN A 274 -0.75 -4.25 -10.93
C ASN A 274 -1.59 -2.96 -10.91
N GLY A 275 -1.26 -1.99 -10.04
CA GLY A 275 -1.91 -0.67 -9.96
C GLY A 275 -3.42 -0.70 -9.67
N ASN A 276 -3.97 -1.81 -9.20
CA ASN A 276 -5.40 -1.97 -8.89
C ASN A 276 -5.80 -1.27 -7.58
N MET A 277 -6.51 -0.15 -7.71
CA MET A 277 -7.02 0.60 -6.55
C MET A 277 -8.05 -0.18 -5.72
N LYS A 278 -8.84 -1.08 -6.34
CA LYS A 278 -9.85 -1.89 -5.63
C LYS A 278 -9.20 -2.88 -4.66
N GLU A 279 -8.04 -3.41 -5.01
CA GLU A 279 -7.24 -4.30 -4.15
C GLU A 279 -6.33 -3.51 -3.19
N GLY A 280 -6.28 -2.18 -3.31
CA GLY A 280 -5.41 -1.31 -2.52
C GLY A 280 -3.93 -1.39 -2.91
N SER A 281 -3.62 -1.81 -4.14
CA SER A 281 -2.23 -1.84 -4.62
C SER A 281 -1.76 -0.49 -5.19
N LEU A 282 -2.69 0.45 -5.38
CA LEU A 282 -2.44 1.87 -5.63
C LEU A 282 -3.35 2.69 -4.72
N ARG A 283 -2.77 3.60 -3.94
CA ARG A 283 -3.50 4.52 -3.05
C ARG A 283 -3.01 5.94 -3.32
N CYS A 284 -3.93 6.90 -3.35
CA CYS A 284 -3.62 8.31 -3.61
C CYS A 284 -4.26 9.17 -2.53
N ASP A 285 -3.44 9.88 -1.76
CA ASP A 285 -3.92 10.87 -0.81
C ASP A 285 -3.75 12.27 -1.42
N VAL A 286 -4.74 13.14 -1.24
CA VAL A 286 -4.80 14.45 -1.89
C VAL A 286 -4.68 15.55 -0.84
N THR A 287 -3.79 16.49 -1.06
CA THR A 287 -3.68 17.71 -0.24
C THR A 287 -4.05 18.92 -1.08
N ILE A 288 -4.90 19.80 -0.56
CA ILE A 288 -5.40 20.99 -1.25
C ILE A 288 -5.02 22.23 -0.46
N ARG A 289 -4.61 23.30 -1.16
CA ARG A 289 -4.48 24.64 -0.55
C ARG A 289 -5.03 25.77 -1.45
N PRO A 290 -5.57 26.85 -0.87
CA PRO A 290 -5.90 28.09 -1.58
C PRO A 290 -4.67 28.86 -2.11
N ILE A 291 -4.85 29.69 -3.15
CA ILE A 291 -3.84 30.69 -3.57
C ILE A 291 -3.55 31.67 -2.42
N GLY A 292 -2.27 32.01 -2.23
CA GLY A 292 -1.82 33.10 -1.36
C GLY A 292 -1.55 32.68 0.07
N GLN A 293 -1.88 31.43 0.42
CA GLN A 293 -1.53 30.82 1.70
C GLN A 293 -0.25 29.99 1.53
N SER A 294 0.79 30.32 2.31
CA SER A 294 2.06 29.56 2.30
C SER A 294 1.90 28.17 2.89
N GLU A 295 0.97 28.01 3.83
CA GLU A 295 0.68 26.77 4.54
C GLU A 295 -0.28 25.88 3.73
N PHE A 296 -0.02 24.58 3.73
CA PHE A 296 -0.92 23.60 3.15
C PHE A 296 -2.17 23.44 4.03
N GLY A 297 -3.33 23.24 3.41
CA GLY A 297 -4.55 22.89 4.13
C GLY A 297 -4.43 21.51 4.80
N THR A 298 -5.40 21.19 5.66
CA THR A 298 -5.50 19.87 6.28
C THR A 298 -5.55 18.77 5.21
N LYS A 299 -4.74 17.71 5.33
CA LYS A 299 -4.81 16.51 4.48
C LYS A 299 -6.23 15.92 4.60
N VAL A 300 -6.94 15.73 3.49
CA VAL A 300 -8.32 15.20 3.43
C VAL A 300 -8.35 13.82 2.81
#